data_AF-C5AUB1-F1
#
_entry.id   AF-C5AUB1-F1
#
_cell.length_a   1.000
_cell.length_b   1.000
_cell.length_c   1.000
_cell.angle_alpha   90.00
_cell.angle_beta   90.00
_cell.angle_gamma   90.00
#
_symmetry.space_group_name_H-M   'P 1'
#
loop_
_entity.id
_entity.type
_entity.pdbx_description
1 polymer ?
#
loop_
_entity_poly.entity_id
_entity_poly.type
_entity_poly.pdbx_seq_one_letter_code
_entity_poly.pdbx_strand_id
1 'polypeptide(L)'
;MSTLELRQSWRRVFQQPPPPLSRDLIVRALAYRLQEVAQGGLSKATQRHLRAQAQRGRGGSTVPDTPSVPSALLLRPGTRLVREWHGRSHVVTVTEGGFEHEDQRYRSLSQIAKRITGSHWSGPRFFGLTGRREERETSHG
;
A
#
# COMPACT_ATOMS: atom_id res chain seq x y z
N MET A 1 28.24 -9.10 -1.58
CA MET A 1 27.29 -9.62 -2.58
C MET A 1 26.88 -8.55 -3.58
N SER A 2 27.31 -8.73 -4.83
CA SER A 2 26.86 -7.96 -5.99
C SER A 2 25.37 -8.23 -6.28
N THR A 3 24.75 -7.38 -7.09
CA THR A 3 23.36 -7.56 -7.55
C THR A 3 23.16 -8.87 -8.29
N LEU A 4 24.16 -9.30 -9.09
CA LEU A 4 24.14 -10.56 -9.82
C LEU A 4 24.18 -11.76 -8.87
N GLU A 5 25.05 -11.73 -7.86
CA GLU A 5 25.13 -12.78 -6.83
C GLU A 5 23.83 -12.90 -6.03
N LEU A 6 23.19 -11.77 -5.69
CA LEU A 6 21.89 -11.79 -5.00
C LEU A 6 20.79 -12.42 -5.85
N ARG A 7 20.77 -12.14 -7.16
CA ARG A 7 19.82 -12.75 -8.09
C ARG A 7 20.04 -14.25 -8.24
N GLN A 8 21.30 -14.70 -8.23
CA GLN A 8 21.64 -16.13 -8.24
C GLN A 8 21.20 -16.81 -6.94
N SER A 9 21.51 -16.22 -5.78
CA SER A 9 21.06 -16.73 -4.48
C SER A 9 19.55 -16.83 -4.39
N TRP A 10 18.82 -15.84 -4.91
CA TRP A 10 17.37 -15.88 -4.97
C TRP A 10 16.86 -17.10 -5.76
N ARG A 11 17.41 -17.34 -6.96
CA ARG A 11 17.01 -18.50 -7.77
C ARG A 11 17.32 -19.82 -7.08
N ARG A 12 18.44 -19.93 -6.36
CA ARG A 12 18.78 -21.15 -5.61
C ARG A 12 17.78 -21.41 -4.47
N VAL A 13 17.42 -20.37 -3.74
CA VAL A 13 16.61 -20.47 -2.51
C VAL A 13 15.11 -20.58 -2.80
N PHE A 14 14.62 -19.80 -3.76
CA PHE A 14 13.19 -19.69 -4.08
C PHE A 14 12.79 -20.41 -5.37
N GLN A 15 13.75 -20.96 -6.14
CA GLN A 15 13.52 -21.68 -7.40
C GLN A 15 12.74 -20.86 -8.46
N GLN A 16 12.78 -19.55 -8.34
CA GLN A 16 12.05 -18.60 -9.19
C GLN A 16 12.93 -17.39 -9.51
N PRO A 17 12.68 -16.63 -10.59
CA PRO A 17 13.37 -15.36 -10.80
C PRO A 17 13.00 -14.35 -9.70
N PRO A 18 13.93 -13.46 -9.31
CA PRO A 18 13.62 -12.41 -8.36
C PRO A 18 12.64 -11.40 -8.97
N PRO A 19 11.57 -11.01 -8.24
CA PRO A 19 10.72 -9.90 -8.64
C PRO A 19 11.51 -8.58 -8.69
N PRO A 20 10.96 -7.52 -9.32
CA PRO A 20 11.60 -6.19 -9.39
C PRO A 20 11.59 -5.51 -8.02
N LEU A 21 12.40 -6.00 -7.09
CA LEU A 21 12.57 -5.47 -5.75
C LEU A 21 13.91 -4.77 -5.60
N SER A 22 13.98 -3.84 -4.64
CA SER A 22 15.23 -3.21 -4.26
C SER A 22 16.23 -4.24 -3.73
N ARG A 23 17.53 -3.93 -3.83
CA ARG A 23 18.60 -4.77 -3.31
C ARG A 23 18.39 -5.12 -1.83
N ASP A 24 18.00 -4.14 -1.02
CA ASP A 24 17.75 -4.32 0.41
C ASP A 24 16.63 -5.34 0.68
N LEU A 25 15.52 -5.25 -0.06
CA LEU A 25 14.41 -6.19 0.07
C LEU A 25 14.80 -7.62 -0.35
N ILE A 26 15.61 -7.77 -1.40
CA ILE A 26 16.16 -9.08 -1.80
C ILE A 26 17.02 -9.67 -0.68
N VAL A 27 17.89 -8.87 -0.07
CA VAL A 27 18.74 -9.31 1.05
C VAL A 27 17.88 -9.74 2.25
N ARG A 28 16.87 -8.94 2.62
CA ARG A 28 15.96 -9.28 3.73
C ARG A 28 15.17 -10.56 3.47
N ALA A 29 14.66 -10.75 2.25
CA ALA A 29 13.93 -11.95 1.89
C ALA A 29 14.83 -13.21 1.95
N LEU A 30 16.07 -13.11 1.45
CA LEU A 30 17.05 -14.19 1.55
C LEU A 30 17.41 -14.50 3.01
N ALA A 31 17.67 -13.48 3.82
CA ALA A 31 17.96 -13.64 5.24
C ALA A 31 16.80 -14.30 6.00
N TYR A 32 15.57 -13.84 5.75
CA TYR A 32 14.37 -14.43 6.32
C TYR A 32 14.22 -15.90 5.93
N ARG A 33 14.47 -16.25 4.68
CA ARG A 33 14.38 -17.64 4.23
C ARG A 33 15.44 -18.54 4.87
N LEU A 34 16.65 -18.04 5.07
CA LEU A 34 17.68 -18.76 5.82
C LEU A 34 17.26 -18.98 7.29
N GLN A 35 16.63 -17.98 7.91
CA GLN A 35 16.08 -18.10 9.25
C GLN A 35 14.97 -19.17 9.31
N GLU A 36 14.06 -19.20 8.34
CA GLU A 36 13.02 -20.25 8.29
C GLU A 36 13.59 -21.66 8.17
N VAL A 37 14.68 -21.84 7.42
CA VAL A 37 15.36 -23.14 7.29
C VAL A 37 15.98 -23.57 8.63
N ALA A 38 16.56 -22.62 9.38
CA ALA A 38 17.24 -22.91 10.64
C ALA A 38 16.29 -23.04 11.84
N GLN A 39 15.24 -22.22 11.90
CA GLN A 39 14.38 -22.06 13.08
C GLN A 39 12.95 -22.56 12.87
N GLY A 40 12.61 -22.99 11.65
CA GLY A 40 11.24 -23.25 11.24
C GLY A 40 10.51 -21.96 10.86
N GLY A 41 9.57 -22.09 9.90
CA GLY A 41 8.75 -20.97 9.45
C GLY A 41 7.64 -20.60 10.44
N LEU A 42 6.77 -19.68 10.00
CA LEU A 42 5.61 -19.25 10.80
C LEU A 42 4.70 -20.43 11.18
N SER A 43 4.26 -20.48 12.45
CA SER A 43 3.34 -21.51 12.93
C SER A 43 2.01 -21.49 12.16
N LYS A 44 1.33 -22.65 12.07
CA LYS A 44 -0.01 -22.74 11.43
C LYS A 44 -1.02 -21.77 12.07
N ALA A 45 -0.94 -21.55 13.38
CA ALA A 45 -1.80 -20.61 14.10
C ALA A 45 -1.53 -19.16 13.67
N THR A 46 -0.26 -18.77 13.58
CA THR A 46 0.17 -17.44 13.12
C THR A 46 -0.24 -17.20 11.67
N GLN A 47 -0.02 -18.18 10.78
CA GLN A 47 -0.45 -18.10 9.39
C GLN A 47 -1.97 -17.95 9.26
N ARG A 48 -2.75 -18.71 10.05
CA ARG A 48 -4.21 -18.60 10.08
C ARG A 48 -4.66 -17.23 10.57
N HIS A 49 -4.02 -16.69 11.60
CA HIS A 49 -4.32 -15.36 12.11
C HIS A 49 -4.06 -14.28 11.06
N LEU A 50 -2.90 -14.31 10.40
CA LEU A 50 -2.56 -13.37 9.32
C LEU A 50 -3.55 -13.46 8.15
N ARG A 51 -3.93 -14.67 7.73
CA ARG A 51 -4.94 -14.88 6.68
C ARG A 51 -6.30 -14.31 7.07
N ALA A 52 -6.73 -14.54 8.32
CA ALA A 52 -7.99 -14.01 8.82
C ALA A 52 -8.00 -12.47 8.87
N GLN A 53 -6.89 -11.84 9.25
CA GLN A 53 -6.75 -10.39 9.20
C GLN A 53 -6.78 -9.84 7.77
N ALA A 54 -6.06 -10.49 6.83
CA ALA A 54 -6.07 -10.10 5.43
C ALA A 54 -7.46 -10.19 4.78
N GLN A 55 -8.25 -11.20 5.14
CA GLN A 55 -9.64 -11.34 4.66
C GLN A 55 -10.56 -10.27 5.25
N ARG A 56 -10.41 -9.93 6.54
CA ARG A 56 -11.15 -8.84 7.18
C ARG A 56 -10.86 -7.47 6.57
N GLY A 57 -9.63 -7.26 6.07
CA GLY A 57 -9.27 -6.04 5.33
C GLY A 57 -9.83 -5.97 3.90
N ARG A 58 -10.29 -7.09 3.33
CA ARG A 58 -10.89 -7.17 1.99
C ARG A 58 -12.43 -7.13 1.99
N GLY A 59 -13.07 -7.09 3.16
CA GLY A 59 -14.53 -7.10 3.34
C GLY A 59 -15.24 -5.79 3.00
N GLY A 60 -14.90 -5.17 1.86
CA GLY A 60 -15.52 -3.93 1.38
C GLY A 60 -15.62 -3.93 -0.15
N SER A 61 -16.30 -4.92 -0.72
CA SER A 61 -16.65 -4.92 -2.14
C SER A 61 -17.84 -5.83 -2.42
N THR A 62 -18.98 -5.50 -1.81
CA THR A 62 -20.29 -5.82 -2.39
C THR A 62 -20.96 -4.48 -2.62
N VAL A 63 -21.01 -4.08 -3.89
CA VAL A 63 -21.72 -2.90 -4.37
C VAL A 63 -23.19 -3.30 -4.52
N PRO A 64 -24.14 -2.68 -3.81
CA PRO A 64 -25.46 -2.45 -4.38
C PRO A 64 -25.42 -1.12 -5.14
N ASP A 65 -26.00 -1.13 -6.34
CA ASP A 65 -26.31 0.07 -7.11
C ASP A 65 -27.08 1.06 -6.24
N THR A 66 -26.45 2.18 -5.88
CA THR A 66 -27.16 3.38 -5.45
C THR A 66 -26.32 4.61 -5.80
N PRO A 67 -26.87 5.60 -6.53
CA PRO A 67 -26.13 6.78 -6.91
C PRO A 67 -26.11 7.77 -5.75
N SER A 68 -25.22 7.58 -4.77
CA SER A 68 -24.87 8.63 -3.79
C SER A 68 -23.60 8.25 -3.03
N VAL A 69 -22.57 9.07 -3.26
CA VAL A 69 -21.30 9.16 -2.51
C VAL A 69 -20.45 7.87 -2.52
N PRO A 70 -19.40 7.77 -3.37
CA PRO A 70 -18.51 6.62 -3.30
C PRO A 70 -17.83 6.63 -1.94
N SER A 71 -18.04 5.54 -1.23
CA SER A 71 -17.60 5.25 0.13
C SER A 71 -16.35 6.02 0.53
N ALA A 72 -16.47 6.78 1.62
CA ALA A 72 -15.49 6.66 2.68
C ALA A 72 -15.39 5.16 3.01
N LEU A 73 -14.61 4.43 2.20
CA LEU A 73 -14.10 3.12 2.54
C LEU A 73 -13.63 3.25 3.98
N LEU A 74 -14.07 2.33 4.82
CA LEU A 74 -13.87 2.27 6.26
C LEU A 74 -12.36 2.23 6.61
N LEU A 75 -11.64 3.30 6.30
CA LEU A 75 -10.23 3.46 6.59
C LEU A 75 -10.18 3.57 8.09
N ARG A 76 -9.64 2.52 8.71
CA ARG A 76 -9.52 2.48 10.16
C ARG A 76 -8.54 3.58 10.59
N PRO A 77 -8.80 4.24 11.72
CA PRO A 77 -7.80 5.09 12.36
C PRO A 77 -6.45 4.36 12.42
N GLY A 78 -5.38 5.06 12.06
CA GLY A 78 -4.03 4.52 11.90
C GLY A 78 -3.69 4.07 10.47
N THR A 79 -4.64 4.04 9.53
CA THR A 79 -4.31 3.75 8.12
C THR A 79 -3.47 4.88 7.53
N ARG A 80 -2.36 4.55 6.86
CA ARG A 80 -1.51 5.53 6.17
C ARG A 80 -1.72 5.45 4.66
N LEU A 81 -2.17 6.55 4.06
CA LEU A 81 -2.24 6.73 2.61
C LEU A 81 -0.94 7.40 2.15
N VAL A 82 -0.30 6.84 1.14
CA VAL A 82 0.95 7.40 0.58
C VAL A 82 0.70 7.75 -0.88
N ARG A 83 1.03 8.98 -1.27
CA ARG A 83 0.91 9.45 -2.65
C ARG A 83 2.17 10.19 -3.07
N GLU A 84 2.73 9.84 -4.22
CA GLU A 84 3.78 10.64 -4.86
C GLU A 84 3.17 11.75 -5.71
N TRP A 85 3.70 12.96 -5.58
CA TRP A 85 3.34 14.12 -6.39
C TRP A 85 4.53 15.06 -6.53
N HIS A 86 4.86 15.49 -7.76
CA HIS A 86 6.06 16.30 -8.07
C HIS A 86 7.35 15.79 -7.40
N GLY A 87 7.58 14.47 -7.41
CA GLY A 87 8.79 13.86 -6.84
C GLY A 87 8.84 13.89 -5.31
N ARG A 88 7.75 14.26 -4.62
CA ARG A 88 7.63 14.21 -3.16
C ARG A 88 6.57 13.19 -2.75
N SER A 89 6.89 12.38 -1.74
CA SER A 89 5.93 11.45 -1.13
C SER A 89 5.17 12.12 -0.01
N HIS A 90 3.86 12.23 -0.17
CA HIS A 90 2.94 12.75 0.83
C HIS A 90 2.30 11.59 1.59
N VAL A 91 2.47 11.59 2.91
CA VAL A 91 1.86 10.60 3.81
C VAL A 91 0.70 11.24 4.55
N VAL A 92 -0.46 10.59 4.50
CA VAL A 92 -1.68 11.00 5.20
C VAL A 92 -2.11 9.89 6.15
N THR A 93 -2.24 10.20 7.43
CA THR A 93 -2.72 9.26 8.44
C THR A 93 -4.20 9.48 8.69
N VAL A 94 -5.00 8.42 8.62
CA VAL A 94 -6.41 8.46 9.00
C VAL A 94 -6.51 8.46 10.52
N THR A 95 -7.30 9.37 11.07
CA THR A 95 -7.56 9.50 12.51
C THR A 95 -9.04 9.22 12.78
N GLU A 96 -9.45 9.15 14.04
CA GLU A 96 -10.86 8.96 14.40
C GLU A 96 -11.77 10.12 13.92
N GLY A 97 -11.22 11.34 13.83
CA GLY A 97 -11.98 12.54 13.47
C GLY A 97 -11.70 13.11 12.08
N GLY A 98 -10.89 12.44 11.26
CA GLY A 98 -10.47 12.96 9.95
C GLY A 98 -9.11 12.46 9.51
N PHE A 99 -8.24 13.36 9.07
CA PHE A 99 -6.95 13.02 8.47
C PHE A 99 -5.82 13.90 9.00
N GLU A 100 -4.61 13.38 9.06
CA GLU A 100 -3.42 14.11 9.46
C GLU A 100 -2.37 14.08 8.34
N HIS A 101 -1.79 15.22 8.01
CA HIS A 101 -0.76 15.38 7.00
C HIS A 101 0.20 16.51 7.42
N GLU A 102 1.51 16.25 7.44
CA GLU A 102 2.53 17.23 7.88
C GLU A 102 2.17 17.85 9.25
N ASP A 103 1.85 17.00 10.22
CA ASP A 103 1.46 17.36 11.60
C ASP A 103 0.22 18.27 11.70
N GLN A 104 -0.55 18.40 10.62
CA GLN A 104 -1.80 19.17 10.59
C GLN A 104 -3.01 18.28 10.37
N ARG A 105 -4.10 18.60 11.05
CA ARG A 105 -5.38 17.88 10.96
C ARG A 105 -6.29 18.50 9.91
N TYR A 106 -6.96 17.65 9.13
CA TYR A 106 -7.87 18.00 8.05
C TYR A 106 -9.18 17.24 8.18
N ARG A 107 -10.27 17.88 7.76
CA ARG A 107 -11.60 17.28 7.77
C ARG A 107 -11.88 16.43 6.54
N SER A 108 -11.11 16.57 5.46
CA SER A 108 -11.29 15.77 4.24
C SER A 108 -10.01 15.59 3.42
N LEU A 109 -9.95 14.48 2.68
CA LEU A 109 -8.85 14.22 1.73
C LEU A 109 -8.78 15.25 0.61
N SER A 110 -9.91 15.85 0.21
CA SER A 110 -9.91 16.88 -0.84
C SER A 110 -9.22 18.17 -0.38
N GLN A 111 -9.26 18.51 0.91
CA GLN A 111 -8.47 19.62 1.46
C GLN A 111 -6.98 19.33 1.35
N ILE A 112 -6.57 18.10 1.69
CA ILE A 112 -5.16 17.68 1.58
C ILE A 112 -4.73 17.66 0.10
N ALA A 113 -5.53 17.08 -0.80
CA ALA A 113 -5.23 17.06 -2.24
C ALA A 113 -5.10 18.46 -2.83
N LYS A 114 -5.96 19.41 -2.42
CA LYS A 114 -5.82 20.82 -2.81
C LYS A 114 -4.55 21.46 -2.27
N ARG A 115 -4.16 21.15 -1.03
CA ARG A 115 -2.91 21.64 -0.44
C ARG A 115 -1.68 21.10 -1.16
N ILE A 116 -1.71 19.83 -1.57
CA ILE A 116 -0.59 19.18 -2.28
C ILE A 116 -0.49 19.66 -3.73
N THR A 117 -1.61 19.72 -4.45
CA THR A 117 -1.63 20.01 -5.90
C THR A 117 -1.84 21.47 -6.25
N GLY A 118 -2.24 22.32 -5.29
CA GLY A 118 -2.65 23.71 -5.51
C GLY A 118 -3.98 23.87 -6.24
N SER A 119 -4.57 22.78 -6.73
CA SER A 119 -5.79 22.76 -7.56
C SER A 119 -6.89 21.93 -6.92
N HIS A 120 -8.15 22.18 -7.30
CA HIS A 120 -9.26 21.36 -6.83
C HIS A 120 -9.21 19.96 -7.44
N TRP A 121 -8.86 18.97 -6.60
CA TRP A 121 -8.90 17.55 -6.93
C TRP A 121 -9.85 16.81 -6.00
N SER A 122 -10.49 15.75 -6.51
CA SER A 122 -11.18 14.78 -5.66
C SER A 122 -10.14 14.05 -4.81
N GLY A 123 -10.18 14.25 -3.49
CA GLY A 123 -9.26 13.62 -2.54
C GLY A 123 -9.21 12.10 -2.66
N PRO A 124 -10.36 11.39 -2.62
CA PRO A 124 -10.38 9.94 -2.84
C PRO A 124 -9.73 9.50 -4.15
N ARG A 125 -9.92 10.27 -5.24
CA ARG A 125 -9.30 9.96 -6.54
C ARG A 125 -7.79 10.19 -6.50
N PHE A 126 -7.34 11.29 -5.91
CA PHE A 126 -5.92 11.62 -5.75
C PHE A 126 -5.16 10.54 -4.95
N PHE A 127 -5.79 9.97 -3.93
CA PHE A 127 -5.24 8.89 -3.10
C PHE A 127 -5.59 7.47 -3.58
N GLY A 128 -6.17 7.31 -4.79
CA GLY A 128 -6.44 5.99 -5.36
C GLY A 128 -7.50 5.16 -4.62
N LEU A 129 -8.41 5.80 -3.90
CA LEU A 129 -9.47 5.16 -3.10
C LEU A 129 -10.76 4.88 -3.89
N THR A 130 -10.84 5.30 -5.15
CA THR A 130 -11.98 4.96 -6.02
C THR A 130 -11.74 3.58 -6.61
N GLY A 131 -12.74 2.69 -6.50
CA GLY A 131 -12.67 1.31 -7.01
C GLY A 131 -12.12 1.24 -8.44
N ARG A 132 -11.34 0.19 -8.71
CA ARG A 132 -10.56 -0.04 -9.92
C ARG A 132 -11.27 0.44 -11.18
N ARG A 133 -10.82 1.58 -11.71
CA ARG A 133 -10.94 1.91 -13.13
C ARG A 133 -9.51 2.12 -13.62
N GLU A 134 -9.10 1.27 -14.54
CA GLU A 134 -7.77 1.24 -15.16
C GLU A 134 -7.29 2.65 -15.51
N GLU A 135 -6.05 2.92 -15.16
CA GLU A 135 -5.32 4.14 -15.50
C GLU A 135 -5.36 4.32 -17.02
N ARG A 136 -6.03 5.37 -17.48
CA ARG A 136 -5.66 5.97 -18.76
C ARG A 136 -4.45 6.85 -18.50
N GLU A 137 -3.31 6.41 -19.01
CA GLU A 137 -2.11 7.22 -19.20
C GLU A 137 -2.50 8.55 -19.83
N THR A 138 -2.41 9.64 -19.07
CA THR A 138 -2.33 10.99 -19.66
C THR A 138 -0.87 11.35 -19.75
N SER A 139 -0.26 10.97 -20.88
CA SER A 139 0.94 11.60 -21.41
C SER A 139 0.65 13.09 -21.60
N HIS A 140 1.45 13.97 -21.00
CA HIS A 140 1.52 15.37 -21.38
C HIS A 140 2.89 15.57 -22.02
N GLY A 141 2.88 15.72 -23.35
CA GLY A 141 4.01 16.22 -24.12
C GLY A 141 4.05 17.74 -24.14
#